data_AF-A0A1Z4I8N8-F1
#
_entry.id   AF-A0A1Z4I8N8-F1
#
_cell.length_a   1.000
_cell.length_b   1.000
_cell.length_c   1.000
_cell.angle_alpha   90.00
_cell.angle_beta   90.00
_cell.angle_gamma   90.00
#
_symmetry.space_group_name_H-M   'P 1'
#
loop_
_entity.id
_entity.type
_entity.pdbx_description
1 polymer ?
#
loop_
_entity_poly.entity_id
_entity_poly.type
_entity_poly.pdbx_seq_one_letter_code
_entity_poly.pdbx_strand_id
1 'polypeptide(L)' 'MNNIRLYSKVAPSQLPESSQQKLSDLLEWNKIVYGCLQSGQVEDAKIFLEQAITEAEKPVK' A
#
# COMPACT_ATOMS: atom_id res chain seq x y z
N MET A 1 -14.72 4.37 14.18
CA MET A 1 -13.58 4.19 13.26
C MET A 1 -13.59 2.76 12.78
N ASN A 2 -14.27 2.50 11.66
CA ASN A 2 -14.39 1.16 11.10
C ASN A 2 -13.14 0.89 10.25
N ASN A 3 -12.19 0.14 10.82
CA ASN A 3 -11.08 -0.44 10.07
C ASN A 3 -11.68 -1.31 8.98
N ILE A 4 -11.68 -0.78 7.76
CA ILE A 4 -12.20 -1.42 6.56
C ILE A 4 -11.56 -2.81 6.50
N ARG A 5 -12.41 -3.85 6.57
CA ARG A 5 -12.08 -5.28 6.50
C ARG A 5 -11.55 -5.70 5.12
N LEU A 6 -10.62 -4.93 4.54
CA LEU A 6 -9.85 -5.30 3.35
C LEU A 6 -9.09 -6.63 3.57
N TYR A 7 -8.80 -6.96 4.83
CA TYR A 7 -8.05 -8.16 5.22
C TYR A 7 -8.86 -9.48 5.22
N SER A 8 -10.17 -9.49 4.93
CA SER A 8 -11.00 -10.70 5.12
C SER A 8 -11.28 -11.56 3.89
N LYS A 9 -10.94 -11.11 2.67
CA LYS A 9 -11.32 -11.85 1.45
C LYS A 9 -10.19 -12.58 0.73
N VAL A 10 -8.94 -12.30 1.06
CA VAL A 10 -7.81 -12.98 0.40
C VAL A 10 -6.88 -13.52 1.46
N ALA A 11 -7.00 -14.82 1.73
CA ALA A 11 -6.01 -15.51 2.55
C ALA A 11 -4.66 -15.41 1.82
N PRO A 12 -3.58 -14.94 2.48
CA PRO A 12 -2.26 -14.81 1.85
C PRO A 12 -1.84 -16.10 1.14
N SER A 13 -2.21 -17.26 1.70
CA SER A 13 -1.95 -18.60 1.18
C SER A 13 -2.52 -18.92 -0.21
N GLN A 14 -3.37 -18.07 -0.79
CA GLN A 14 -3.99 -18.29 -2.11
C GLN A 14 -3.44 -17.39 -3.22
N LEU A 15 -2.53 -16.45 -2.89
CA LEU A 15 -1.92 -15.58 -3.87
C LEU A 15 -0.62 -16.22 -4.40
N PRO A 16 -0.35 -16.16 -5.71
CA PRO A 16 0.97 -16.47 -6.22
C PRO A 16 2.02 -15.59 -5.53
N GLU A 17 3.22 -16.11 -5.30
CA GLU A 17 4.29 -15.47 -4.52
C GLU A 17 4.57 -14.02 -4.98
N SER A 18 4.51 -13.77 -6.28
CA SER A 18 4.63 -12.43 -6.89
C SER A 18 3.50 -11.46 -6.49
N SER A 19 2.30 -11.96 -6.22
CA SER A 19 1.15 -11.16 -5.78
C SER A 19 1.16 -10.93 -4.27
N GLN A 20 1.76 -11.83 -3.48
CA GLN A 20 2.01 -11.58 -2.06
C GLN A 20 3.01 -10.43 -1.87
N GLN A 21 4.11 -10.43 -2.64
CA GLN A 21 5.12 -9.38 -2.54
C GLN A 21 4.53 -8.02 -2.94
N LYS A 22 3.83 -7.94 -4.08
CA LYS A 22 3.10 -6.72 -4.48
C LYS A 22 2.13 -6.23 -3.42
N LEU A 23 1.39 -7.13 -2.78
CA LEU A 23 0.48 -6.76 -1.70
C LEU A 23 1.23 -6.22 -0.48
N SER A 24 2.36 -6.83 -0.12
CA SER A 24 3.21 -6.36 0.97
C SER A 24 3.72 -4.94 0.70
N ASP A 25 4.25 -4.69 -0.50
CA ASP A 25 4.77 -3.38 -0.90
C ASP A 25 3.66 -2.30 -0.84
N LEU A 26 2.46 -2.62 -1.36
CA LEU A 26 1.31 -1.70 -1.29
C LEU A 26 0.89 -1.40 0.16
N LEU A 27 0.95 -2.39 1.06
CA LEU A 27 0.63 -2.19 2.47
C LEU A 27 1.68 -1.33 3.18
N GLU A 28 2.96 -1.46 2.83
CA GLU A 28 4.01 -0.58 3.36
C GLU A 28 3.82 0.86 2.93
N TRP A 29 3.56 1.10 1.64
CA TRP A 29 3.23 2.44 1.13
C TRP A 29 2.00 3.04 1.81
N ASN A 30 0.96 2.22 2.04
CA ASN A 30 -0.24 2.68 2.72
C ASN A 30 0.05 3.15 4.16
N LYS A 31 0.91 2.43 4.89
CA LYS A 31 1.32 2.82 6.25
C LYS A 31 2.07 4.16 6.24
N ILE A 32 2.96 4.39 5.27
CA ILE A 32 3.71 5.64 5.14
C ILE A 32 2.75 6.80 4.91
N VAL A 33 1.88 6.69 3.90
CA VAL A 33 0.90 7.73 3.56
C VAL A 33 -0.04 8.01 4.74
N TYR A 34 -0.53 6.96 5.40
CA TYR A 34 -1.37 7.10 6.58
C TYR A 34 -0.66 7.82 7.73
N GLY A 35 0.61 7.51 7.97
CA GLY A 35 1.44 8.21 8.96
C GLY A 35 1.54 9.71 8.67
N CYS A 36 1.84 10.08 7.43
CA CYS A 36 1.89 11.49 7.01
C CYS A 36 0.53 12.19 7.24
N LEU A 37 -0.58 11.54 6.86
CA LEU A 37 -1.92 12.08 7.07
C LEU A 37 -2.25 12.27 8.56
N GLN A 38 -1.90 11.30 9.42
CA GLN A 38 -2.11 11.43 10.87
C GLN A 38 -1.29 12.57 11.48
N SER A 39 -0.09 12.84 10.97
CA SER A 39 0.75 13.95 11.39
C SER A 39 0.38 15.29 10.76
N GLY A 40 -0.65 15.34 9.90
CA GLY A 40 -1.07 16.56 9.18
C GLY A 40 -0.14 16.96 8.03
N GLN A 41 0.82 16.11 7.66
CA GLN A 41 1.78 16.33 6.56
C GLN A 41 1.14 15.95 5.23
N VAL A 42 0.16 16.75 4.79
CA VAL A 42 -0.66 16.43 3.60
C VAL A 42 0.15 16.45 2.31
N GLU A 43 1.10 17.37 2.15
CA GLU A 43 1.91 17.44 0.92
C GLU A 43 2.88 16.27 0.82
N ASP A 44 3.53 15.88 1.92
CA ASP A 44 4.39 14.69 1.95
C ASP A 44 3.57 13.43 1.66
N ALA A 45 2.35 13.32 2.20
CA ALA A 45 1.44 12.22 1.91
C ALA A 45 1.12 12.09 0.42
N LYS A 46 0.94 13.21 -0.29
CA LYS A 46 0.73 13.21 -1.75
C LYS A 46 1.96 12.72 -2.49
N ILE A 47 3.14 13.24 -2.14
CA ILE A 47 4.42 12.85 -2.78
C ILE A 47 4.64 11.34 -2.63
N PHE A 48 4.46 10.79 -1.42
CA PHE A 48 4.61 9.36 -1.19
C PHE A 48 3.56 8.52 -1.90
N LEU A 49 2.32 9.01 -2.04
CA LEU A 49 1.28 8.32 -2.79
C LEU A 49 1.60 8.27 -4.30
N GLU A 50 2.05 9.38 -4.88
CA GLU A 50 2.47 9.44 -6.29
C GLU A 50 3.65 8.50 -6.56
N GLN A 51 4.61 8.46 -5.64
CA GLN A 51 5.74 7.54 -5.73
C GLN A 51 5.30 6.07 -5.64
N ALA A 52 4.37 5.74 -4.73
CA ALA A 52 3.82 4.39 -4.60
C ALA A 52 3.12 3.92 -5.88
N ILE A 53 2.34 4.80 -6.53
CA ILE A 53 1.68 4.52 -7.81
C ILE A 53 2.74 4.27 -8.90
N THR A 54 3.74 5.14 -8.99
CA THR A 54 4.82 5.02 -9.98
C THR A 54 5.59 3.70 -9.81
N GLU A 55 5.86 3.27 -8.57
CA GLU A 55 6.54 2.00 -8.31
C GLU A 55 5.65 0.80 -8.65
N ALA A 56 4.36 0.86 -8.35
CA ALA A 56 3.40 -0.20 -8.65
C ALA A 56 3.20 -0.43 -10.15
N GLU A 57 3.37 0.63 -10.97
CA GLU A 57 3.28 0.57 -12.43
C GLU A 57 4.55 0.06 -13.11
N LYS A 58 5.69 0.03 -12.41
CA LYS A 58 6.93 -0.50 -13.00
C LYS A 58 6.74 -1.98 -13.35
N PRO A 59 7.07 -2.38 -14.59
CA PRO A 59 6.98 -3.78 -14.98
C PRO A 59 7.95 -4.59 -14.13
N VAL A 60 7.44 -5.66 -13.52
CA VAL A 60 8.26 -6.67 -12.84
C VAL A 60 9.16 -7.30 -13.91
N LYS A 61 10.45 -6.98 -13.85
CA LYS A 61 11.48 -7.53 -14.75
C LYS A 61 11.74 -9.00 -14.49
#